data_AF-A0A6V7HQD4-F1
#
_entry.id   AF-A0A6V7HQD4-F1
#
_cell.length_a   1.000
_cell.length_b   1.000
_cell.length_c   1.000
_cell.angle_alpha   90.00
_cell.angle_beta   90.00
_cell.angle_gamma   90.00
#
_symmetry.space_group_name_H-M   'P 1'
#
loop_
_entity.id
_entity.type
_entity.pdbx_description
1 polymer ?
#
loop_
_entity_poly.entity_id
_entity_poly.type
_entity_poly.pdbx_seq_one_letter_code
_entity_poly.pdbx_strand_id
1 'polypeptide(L)' 'GKDRNLNITELLCASCSKWFHESCITYQVGKLVPFMMNYIFMCKTCSPTGLETFKKNQA' A
#
# COMPACT_ATOMS: atom_id res chain seq x y z
N GLY A 1 -3.30 10.24 -12.64
CA GLY A 1 -3.33 8.90 -12.02
C GLY A 1 -4.57 8.19 -12.49
N LYS A 2 -4.61 6.86 -12.41
CA LYS A 2 -5.86 6.10 -12.63
C LYS A 2 -6.81 6.32 -11.45
N ASP A 3 -8.11 6.28 -11.69
CA ASP A 3 -9.12 6.41 -10.64
C ASP A 3 -9.03 5.29 -9.59
N ARG A 4 -9.65 5.54 -8.43
CA ARG A 4 -9.82 4.55 -7.36
C ARG A 4 -10.69 3.41 -7.86
N ASN A 5 -10.30 2.17 -7.56
CA ASN A 5 -11.10 0.99 -7.88
C ASN A 5 -11.34 0.21 -6.59
N LEU A 6 -12.55 0.35 -6.05
CA LEU A 6 -12.94 -0.24 -4.76
C LEU A 6 -13.05 -1.77 -4.80
N ASN A 7 -12.95 -2.39 -5.98
CA ASN A 7 -12.97 -3.84 -6.14
C ASN A 7 -11.56 -4.47 -6.08
N ILE A 8 -10.50 -3.66 -6.00
CA ILE A 8 -9.11 -4.15 -5.90
C ILE A 8 -8.48 -3.71 -4.59
N THR A 9 -7.42 -4.41 -4.19
CA THR A 9 -6.62 -4.00 -3.05
C THR A 9 -5.86 -2.72 -3.37
N GLU A 10 -6.02 -1.73 -2.50
CA GLU A 10 -5.26 -0.49 -2.54
C GLU A 10 -4.62 -0.25 -1.17
N LEU A 11 -3.39 0.27 -1.16
CA LEU A 11 -2.65 0.56 0.06
C LEU A 11 -2.58 2.06 0.33
N LEU A 12 -2.85 2.47 1.56
CA LEU A 12 -2.72 3.84 2.02
C LEU A 12 -1.31 4.06 2.59
N CYS A 13 -0.58 5.05 2.05
CA CYS A 13 0.72 5.40 2.60
C CYS A 13 0.58 6.14 3.94
N ALA A 14 1.29 5.66 4.96
CA ALA A 14 1.25 6.22 6.32
C ALA A 14 1.81 7.65 6.44
N SER A 15 2.62 8.10 5.47
CA SER A 15 3.22 9.45 5.50
C SER A 15 2.45 10.46 4.66
N CYS A 16 2.15 10.16 3.39
CA CYS A 16 1.49 11.12 2.50
C CYS A 16 -0.02 10.94 2.36
N SER A 17 -0.60 9.92 3.02
CA SER A 17 -2.04 9.59 2.94
C SER A 17 -2.59 9.44 1.52
N LYS A 18 -1.71 9.17 0.54
CA LYS A 18 -2.10 8.81 -0.82
C LYS A 18 -2.31 7.32 -0.91
N TRP A 19 -3.24 6.94 -1.76
CA TRP A 19 -3.52 5.56 -2.06
C TRP A 19 -2.73 5.07 -3.27
N PHE A 20 -2.34 3.79 -3.23
CA PHE A 20 -1.57 3.12 -4.25
C PHE A 20 -2.24 1.82 -4.63
N HIS A 21 -2.49 1.61 -5.92
CA HIS A 21 -2.97 0.32 -6.42
C HIS A 21 -1.91 -0.76 -6.17
N GLU A 22 -2.34 -1.99 -5.87
CA GLU A 22 -1.44 -3.15 -5.79
C GLU A 22 -0.55 -3.29 -7.05
N SER A 23 -1.07 -2.96 -8.23
CA SER A 23 -0.32 -2.99 -9.50
C SER A 23 0.64 -1.81 -9.70
N CYS A 24 0.56 -0.77 -8.87
CA CYS A 24 1.42 0.42 -8.96
C CYS A 24 2.61 0.39 -7.98
N ILE A 25 2.72 -0.66 -7.18
CA ILE A 25 3.81 -0.88 -6.24
C ILE A 25 4.65 -2.06 -6.69
N THR A 26 5.94 -2.01 -6.38
CA THR A 26 6.91 -3.08 -6.66
C THR A 26 6.93 -4.15 -5.58
N TYR A 27 6.38 -3.86 -4.40
CA TYR A 27 6.31 -4.80 -3.30
C TYR A 27 5.32 -5.94 -3.57
N GLN A 28 5.75 -7.19 -3.40
CA GLN A 28 4.87 -8.36 -3.51
C GLN A 28 4.01 -8.53 -2.26
N VAL A 29 2.88 -7.85 -2.25
CA VAL A 29 1.84 -8.00 -1.23
C VAL A 29 1.02 -9.24 -1.58
N GLY A 30 1.44 -10.42 -1.14
CA GLY A 30 0.65 -11.64 -1.34
C GLY A 30 -0.82 -11.46 -0.93
N LYS A 31 -1.73 -12.32 -1.41
CA LYS A 31 -3.21 -12.16 -1.32
C LYS A 31 -3.68 -11.31 -0.13
N LEU A 32 -4.21 -10.14 -0.45
CA LEU A 32 -4.89 -9.23 0.49
C LEU A 32 -6.39 -9.26 0.25
N VAL A 33 -7.15 -9.01 1.32
CA VAL A 33 -8.59 -8.71 1.19
C VAL A 33 -8.75 -7.22 0.92
N PRO A 34 -9.72 -6.82 0.08
CA PRO A 34 -10.10 -5.41 -0.05
C PRO A 34 -10.39 -4.79 1.31
N PHE A 35 -10.07 -3.51 1.47
CA PHE A 35 -10.29 -2.74 2.71
C PHE A 35 -9.55 -3.25 3.97
N MET A 36 -8.56 -4.12 3.83
CA MET A 36 -7.65 -4.41 4.94
C MET A 36 -7.03 -3.09 5.42
N MET A 37 -7.04 -2.84 6.73
CA MET A 37 -6.40 -1.66 7.33
C MET A 37 -5.35 -2.06 8.38
N ASN A 38 -5.20 -3.35 8.66
CA ASN A 38 -4.23 -3.87 9.62
C ASN A 38 -2.84 -4.04 8.98
N TYR A 39 -2.28 -2.94 8.49
CA TYR A 39 -0.93 -2.87 7.95
C TYR A 39 -0.34 -1.47 8.09
N ILE A 40 0.96 -1.35 7.89
CA ILE A 40 1.67 -0.10 7.66
C ILE A 40 2.34 -0.19 6.29
N PHE A 41 2.02 0.77 5.42
CA PHE A 41 2.61 0.89 4.09
C PHE A 41 3.32 2.26 3.95
N MET A 42 4.54 2.24 3.40
CA MET A 42 5.31 3.44 3.05
C MET A 42 5.63 3.40 1.55
N CYS A 43 5.23 4.44 0.81
CA CYS A 43 5.53 4.52 -0.62
C CYS A 43 7.00 4.88 -0.87
N LYS A 44 7.48 4.61 -2.08
CA LYS A 44 8.86 4.87 -2.51
C LYS A 44 9.34 6.31 -2.21
N THR A 45 8.47 7.29 -2.44
CA THR A 45 8.78 8.72 -2.26
C THR A 45 8.89 9.13 -0.79
N CYS A 46 8.12 8.49 0.09
CA CYS A 46 8.12 8.80 1.52
C CYS A 46 9.13 7.94 2.31
N SER A 47 9.62 6.85 1.72
CA SER A 47 10.57 5.96 2.37
C SER A 47 11.99 6.56 2.36
N PRO A 48 12.71 6.56 3.49
CA PRO A 48 14.08 7.08 3.57
C PRO A 48 15.09 6.25 2.77
N THR A 49 14.77 4.99 2.46
CA THR A 49 15.62 4.10 1.66
C THR A 49 15.33 4.18 0.16
N GLY A 50 14.31 4.95 -0.25
CA GLY A 50 13.82 4.96 -1.63
C GLY A 50 13.21 3.64 -2.08
N LEU A 51 12.87 2.75 -1.14
CA LEU A 51 12.20 1.47 -1.37
C LEU A 51 10.86 1.44 -0.62
N GLU A 52 9.83 0.87 -1.24
CA GLU A 52 8.54 0.66 -0.59
C GLU A 52 8.68 -0.30 0.60
N THR A 53 7.94 -0.03 1.67
CA THR A 53 7.88 -0.93 2.82
C THR A 53 6.45 -1.29 3.14
N PHE A 54 6.23 -2.55 3.52
CA PHE A 54 4.92 -3.06 3.88
C PHE A 54 5.05 -4.03 5.05
N LYS A 55 4.30 -3.77 6.12
CA LYS A 55 4.25 -4.61 7.32
C LYS A 55 2.80 -4.86 7.70
N LYS A 56 2.37 -6.11 7.76
CA LYS A 56 1.09 -6.49 8.39
C LYS A 56 1.30 -6.46 9.91
N ASN A 57 0.36 -5.90 10.67
CA ASN A 57 0.36 -6.19 12.11
C ASN A 57 -0.45 -7.47 12.32
N GLN A 58 0.03 -8.33 13.21
CA GLN A 58 -0.72 -9.50 13.63
C GLN A 58 -1.86 -9.02 14.54
N ALA A 59 -3.09 -9.43 14.23
CA ALA A 59 -4.24 -9.26 15.11
C ALA A 59 -4.18 -10.29 16.23
#